data_AF-A0A8J3ZK60-F1
#
_entry.id   AF-A0A8J3ZK60-F1
#
_cell.length_a   1.000
_cell.length_b   1.000
_cell.length_c   1.000
_cell.angle_alpha   90.00
_cell.angle_beta   90.00
_cell.angle_gamma   90.00
#
_symmetry.space_group_name_H-M   'P 1'
#
loop_
_entity.id
_entity.type
_entity.pdbx_description
1 polymer ?
#
loop_
_entity_poly.entity_id
_entity_poly.type
_entity_poly.pdbx_seq_one_letter_code
_entity_poly.pdbx_strand_id
1 'polypeptide(L)'
;MFEENYLGKTDSTFTLNFSTGSAMVLAQYYNLVRYGRAGYRYIMKNMQANARVLGEKLAAMGRFELIGPDEEQLPLVAFRLAADNGYDEFDIAWQLSAERGWMVPAYTLPPDAQNVTIMRALVKETMSREHVDTLARDIEEACATLAKKGGAHEAESQKVVTGPGH
;
A
#
# COMPACT_ATOMS: atom_id res chain seq x y z
N MET A 1 -15.57 -20.59 25.92
CA MET A 1 -14.48 -20.59 26.90
C MET A 1 -14.04 -22.03 27.03
N PHE A 2 -12.82 -22.34 26.63
CA PHE A 2 -12.24 -23.68 26.78
C PHE A 2 -11.20 -23.60 27.90
N GLU A 3 -11.33 -24.50 28.86
CA GLU A 3 -10.41 -24.64 29.98
C GLU A 3 -9.42 -25.76 29.63
N GLU A 4 -8.16 -25.39 29.40
CA GLU A 4 -7.09 -26.34 29.15
C GLU A 4 -6.28 -26.57 30.42
N ASN A 5 -6.03 -27.83 30.76
CA ASN A 5 -5.19 -28.19 31.90
C ASN A 5 -3.73 -28.25 31.43
N TYR A 6 -2.98 -27.17 31.69
CA TYR A 6 -1.54 -27.13 31.46
C TYR A 6 -0.82 -27.10 32.82
N LEU A 7 0.03 -28.09 33.08
CA LEU A 7 0.86 -28.19 34.31
C LEU A 7 0.07 -28.04 35.64
N GLY A 8 -1.16 -28.54 35.69
CA GLY A 8 -1.99 -28.54 36.91
C GLY A 8 -2.68 -27.20 37.21
N LYS A 9 -2.67 -26.26 36.26
CA LYS A 9 -3.47 -25.03 36.31
C LYS A 9 -4.39 -24.95 35.09
N THR A 10 -5.57 -24.39 35.31
CA THR A 10 -6.58 -24.20 34.29
C THR A 10 -6.29 -22.88 33.57
N ASP A 11 -5.82 -22.96 32.32
CA ASP A 11 -5.65 -21.79 31.46
C ASP A 11 -6.89 -21.59 30.59
N SER A 12 -7.37 -20.35 30.54
CA SER A 12 -8.55 -19.97 29.77
C SER A 12 -8.15 -19.47 28.39
N THR A 13 -8.48 -20.24 27.35
CA THR A 13 -8.17 -19.87 25.96
C THR A 13 -9.36 -19.13 25.33
N PHE A 14 -9.09 -17.93 24.81
CA PHE A 14 -10.06 -17.05 24.13
C PHE A 14 -9.68 -16.86 22.66
N THR A 15 -9.53 -17.95 21.93
CA THR A 15 -9.23 -17.93 20.48
C THR A 15 -10.28 -18.74 19.73
N LEU A 16 -10.65 -18.26 18.54
CA LEU A 16 -11.53 -18.98 17.61
C LEU A 16 -10.85 -20.23 17.02
N ASN A 17 -9.53 -20.18 16.87
CA ASN A 17 -8.73 -21.27 16.34
C ASN A 17 -8.18 -22.15 17.46
N PHE A 18 -8.19 -23.46 17.22
CA PHE A 18 -7.68 -24.46 18.16
C PHE A 18 -6.22 -24.84 17.86
N SER A 19 -5.91 -25.22 16.62
CA SER A 19 -4.54 -25.52 16.18
C SER A 19 -4.04 -24.50 15.16
N THR A 20 -2.99 -23.77 15.49
CA THR A 20 -2.29 -22.86 14.58
C THR A 20 -0.78 -22.98 14.77
N GLY A 21 0.00 -22.91 13.68
CA GLY A 21 1.46 -22.93 13.77
C GLY A 21 2.01 -21.77 14.60
N SER A 22 2.92 -22.05 15.54
CA SER A 22 3.51 -21.06 16.44
C SER A 22 4.66 -20.25 15.83
N ALA A 23 5.04 -20.53 14.58
CA ALA A 23 6.18 -19.90 13.91
C ALA A 23 6.09 -18.36 13.88
N MET A 24 4.91 -17.80 13.65
CA MET A 24 4.70 -16.34 13.64
C MET A 24 4.84 -15.72 15.03
N VAL A 25 4.47 -16.45 16.09
CA VAL A 25 4.66 -16.01 17.48
C VAL A 25 6.16 -15.94 17.80
N LEU A 26 6.92 -16.97 17.41
CA LEU A 26 8.37 -17.01 17.58
C LEU A 26 9.07 -15.90 16.78
N ALA A 27 8.65 -15.69 15.52
CA ALA A 27 9.19 -14.62 14.67
C ALA A 27 8.90 -13.22 15.25
N GLN A 28 7.69 -13.00 15.77
CA GLN A 28 7.32 -11.74 16.42
C GLN A 28 8.15 -11.52 17.70
N TYR A 29 8.35 -12.56 18.51
CA TYR A 29 9.19 -12.48 19.70
C TYR A 29 10.64 -12.14 19.35
N TYR A 30 11.20 -12.77 18.31
CA TYR A 30 12.51 -12.42 17.80
C TYR A 30 12.59 -10.95 17.42
N ASN A 31 11.63 -10.41 16.65
CA ASN A 31 11.63 -9.00 16.24
C ASN A 31 11.59 -8.04 17.45
N LEU A 32 10.79 -8.36 18.47
CA LEU A 32 10.70 -7.56 19.70
C LEU A 32 12.04 -7.48 20.43
N VAL A 33 12.72 -8.62 20.61
CA VAL A 33 14.03 -8.68 21.28
C VAL A 33 15.13 -8.06 20.42
N ARG A 34 15.11 -8.32 19.10
CA ARG A 34 16.14 -7.89 18.15
C ARG A 34 16.16 -6.38 17.90
N TYR A 35 14.99 -5.76 17.80
CA TYR A 35 14.87 -4.33 17.49
C TYR A 35 14.64 -3.47 18.72
N GLY A 36 13.83 -3.96 19.67
CA GLY A 36 13.35 -3.18 20.79
C GLY A 36 12.70 -1.86 20.36
N ARG A 37 12.45 -0.97 21.31
CA ARG A 37 11.77 0.32 21.04
C ARG A 37 12.57 1.22 20.09
N ALA A 38 13.91 1.20 20.18
CA ALA A 38 14.77 2.06 19.37
C ALA A 38 14.80 1.61 17.90
N GLY A 39 14.93 0.30 17.64
CA GLY A 39 14.93 -0.25 16.28
C GLY A 39 13.60 -0.05 15.57
N TYR A 40 12.48 -0.34 16.24
CA TYR A 40 11.16 -0.07 15.67
C TYR A 40 10.94 1.42 15.38
N ARG A 41 11.40 2.33 16.27
CA ARG A 41 11.34 3.77 16.00
C ARG A 41 12.14 4.17 14.76
N TYR A 42 13.32 3.59 14.58
CA TYR A 42 14.15 3.84 13.40
C TYR A 42 13.46 3.36 12.12
N ILE A 43 12.92 2.14 12.12
CA ILE A 43 12.20 1.55 10.98
C ILE A 43 10.99 2.43 10.60
N MET A 44 10.15 2.79 11.56
CA MET A 44 8.95 3.61 11.31
C MET A 44 9.31 5.00 10.78
N LYS A 45 10.35 5.64 11.33
CA LYS A 45 10.83 6.93 10.83
C LYS A 45 11.33 6.84 9.39
N ASN A 46 12.03 5.78 9.03
CA ASN A 46 12.50 5.58 7.66
C ASN A 46 11.34 5.37 6.70
N MET A 47 10.36 4.55 7.07
CA MET A 47 9.14 4.36 6.26
C MET A 47 8.39 5.69 6.06
N GLN A 48 8.22 6.49 7.12
CA GLN A 48 7.60 7.82 7.03
C GLN A 48 8.40 8.78 6.15
N ALA A 49 9.73 8.84 6.30
CA ALA A 49 10.59 9.67 5.46
C ALA A 49 10.54 9.23 3.99
N ASN A 50 10.40 7.93 3.74
CA ASN A 50 10.26 7.38 2.39
C ASN A 50 8.91 7.75 1.78
N ALA A 51 7.81 7.61 2.53
CA ALA A 51 6.47 8.03 2.11
C ALA A 51 6.40 9.53 1.82
N ARG A 52 6.99 10.36 2.67
CA ARG A 52 7.04 11.82 2.45
C ARG A 52 7.70 12.19 1.12
N VAL A 53 8.87 11.63 0.83
CA VAL A 53 9.58 11.92 -0.43
C VAL A 53 8.84 11.37 -1.65
N LEU A 54 8.14 10.23 -1.52
CA LEU A 54 7.26 9.75 -2.58
C LEU A 54 6.15 10.78 -2.85
N GLY A 55 5.49 11.28 -1.80
CA GLY A 55 4.47 12.31 -1.90
C GLY A 55 5.00 13.60 -2.53
N GLU A 56 6.16 14.09 -2.08
CA GLU A 56 6.81 15.29 -2.64
C GLU A 56 7.09 15.15 -4.14
N LYS A 57 7.55 13.98 -4.59
CA LYS A 57 7.78 13.70 -6.02
C LYS A 57 6.48 13.65 -6.81
N LEU A 58 5.46 12.98 -6.30
CA LEU A 58 4.15 12.91 -6.95
C LEU A 58 3.51 14.29 -7.06
N ALA A 59 3.61 15.13 -6.03
CA ALA A 59 3.15 16.52 -6.08
C ALA A 59 3.94 17.35 -7.11
N ALA A 60 5.26 17.15 -7.19
CA ALA A 60 6.12 17.86 -8.14
C ALA A 60 5.81 17.55 -9.61
N MET A 61 5.18 16.40 -9.91
CA MET A 61 4.74 16.06 -11.27
C MET A 61 3.56 16.94 -11.74
N GLY A 62 2.85 17.61 -10.84
CA GLY A 62 1.74 18.52 -11.16
C GLY A 62 0.48 17.85 -11.75
N ARG A 63 0.43 16.51 -11.79
CA ARG A 63 -0.70 15.73 -12.32
C ARG A 63 -1.58 15.12 -11.23
N PHE A 64 -1.07 15.07 -10.01
CA PHE A 64 -1.70 14.38 -8.89
C PHE A 64 -2.08 15.34 -7.78
N GLU A 65 -3.24 15.09 -7.18
CA GLU A 65 -3.66 15.68 -5.92
C GLU A 65 -3.41 14.66 -4.80
N LEU A 66 -2.63 15.04 -3.79
CA LEU A 66 -2.38 14.22 -2.62
C LEU A 66 -3.55 14.34 -1.63
N ILE A 67 -3.92 13.22 -1.02
CA ILE A 67 -5.01 13.15 -0.05
C ILE A 67 -4.43 13.13 1.36
N GLY A 68 -4.83 14.10 2.18
CA GLY A 68 -4.41 14.24 3.57
C GLY A 68 -2.89 14.36 3.80
N PRO A 69 -2.10 15.10 2.99
CA PRO A 69 -0.64 15.11 3.09
C PRO A 69 -0.10 15.59 4.46
N ASP A 70 -0.87 16.42 5.17
CA ASP A 70 -0.51 16.99 6.48
C ASP A 70 -1.07 16.21 7.67
N GLU A 71 -1.82 15.13 7.43
CA GLU A 71 -2.41 14.30 8.48
C GLU A 71 -1.43 13.23 8.97
N GLU A 72 -1.48 12.92 10.27
CA GLU A 72 -0.72 11.80 10.81
C GLU A 72 -1.33 10.49 10.32
N GLN A 73 -0.60 9.79 9.45
CA GLN A 73 -1.08 8.59 8.78
C GLN A 73 -0.03 7.48 8.78
N LEU A 74 -0.49 6.28 8.43
CA LEU A 74 0.41 5.16 8.13
C LEU A 74 1.42 5.58 7.04
N PRO A 75 2.60 4.94 6.94
CA PRO A 75 3.58 5.25 5.91
C PRO A 75 3.09 4.88 4.49
N LEU A 76 2.22 5.70 3.95
CA LEU A 76 1.59 5.53 2.64
C LEU A 76 1.38 6.90 1.99
N VAL A 77 1.12 6.89 0.69
CA VAL A 77 0.68 8.06 -0.06
C VAL A 77 -0.60 7.70 -0.80
N ALA A 78 -1.68 8.41 -0.48
CA ALA A 78 -2.93 8.35 -1.22
C ALA A 78 -3.01 9.56 -2.16
N PHE A 79 -3.34 9.32 -3.43
CA PHE A 79 -3.34 10.36 -4.46
C PHE A 79 -4.32 10.03 -5.58
N ARG A 80 -4.78 11.05 -6.29
CA ARG A 80 -5.67 10.93 -7.45
C ARG A 80 -5.22 11.85 -8.58
N LEU A 81 -5.70 11.62 -9.79
CA LEU A 81 -5.50 12.53 -10.90
C LEU A 81 -6.22 13.86 -10.64
N ALA A 82 -5.52 14.97 -10.88
CA ALA A 82 -6.06 16.31 -10.65
C ALA A 82 -6.98 16.80 -11.77
N ALA A 83 -6.92 16.17 -12.94
CA ALA A 83 -7.69 16.53 -14.13
C ALA A 83 -8.03 15.29 -14.95
N ASP A 84 -9.02 15.42 -15.83
CA ASP A 84 -9.30 14.43 -16.86
C ASP A 84 -8.20 14.48 -17.92
N ASN A 85 -7.45 13.38 -18.05
CA ASN A 85 -6.34 13.23 -18.98
C ASN A 85 -6.64 12.22 -20.11
N GLY A 86 -7.89 11.73 -20.21
CA GLY A 86 -8.27 10.66 -21.14
C GLY A 86 -7.83 9.25 -20.69
N TYR A 87 -7.42 9.12 -19.43
CA TYR A 87 -7.15 7.88 -18.71
C TYR A 87 -7.43 8.09 -17.21
N ASP A 88 -7.66 7.01 -16.48
CA ASP A 88 -7.98 7.04 -15.05
C ASP A 88 -6.90 6.37 -14.17
N GLU A 89 -7.11 6.33 -12.86
CA GLU A 89 -6.20 5.67 -11.92
C GLU A 89 -6.09 4.15 -12.12
N PHE A 90 -7.12 3.50 -12.68
CA PHE A 90 -7.09 2.07 -12.99
C PHE A 90 -6.16 1.80 -14.19
N ASP A 91 -6.17 2.68 -15.19
CA ASP A 91 -5.25 2.63 -16.32
C ASP A 91 -3.79 2.76 -15.86
N ILE A 92 -3.50 3.68 -14.93
CA ILE A 92 -2.16 3.85 -14.35
C ILE A 92 -1.75 2.58 -13.59
N ALA A 93 -2.64 2.05 -12.74
CA ALA A 93 -2.37 0.83 -11.98
C ALA A 93 -2.06 -0.36 -12.91
N TRP A 94 -2.84 -0.50 -13.99
CA TRP A 94 -2.63 -1.53 -15.00
C TRP A 94 -1.28 -1.36 -15.71
N GLN A 95 -0.99 -0.15 -16.20
CA GLN A 95 0.23 0.17 -16.93
C GLN A 95 1.48 -0.13 -16.08
N LEU A 96 1.45 0.27 -14.80
CA LEU A 96 2.51 -0.01 -13.83
C LEU A 96 2.69 -1.51 -13.59
N SER A 97 1.60 -2.26 -13.43
CA SER A 97 1.67 -3.70 -13.23
C SER A 97 2.16 -4.44 -14.47
N ALA A 98 1.73 -4.02 -15.67
CA ALA A 98 2.02 -4.70 -16.92
C ALA A 98 3.46 -4.49 -17.39
N GLU A 99 3.99 -3.26 -17.29
CA GLU A 99 5.31 -2.92 -17.83
C GLU A 99 6.43 -2.94 -16.79
N ARG A 100 6.10 -2.64 -15.53
CA ARG A 100 7.09 -2.43 -14.46
C ARG A 100 6.95 -3.43 -13.31
N GLY A 101 5.85 -4.17 -13.23
CA GLY A 101 5.59 -5.15 -12.18
C GLY A 101 5.19 -4.53 -10.83
N TRP A 102 4.92 -3.22 -10.78
CA TRP A 102 4.47 -2.56 -9.56
C TRP A 102 3.00 -2.84 -9.31
N MET A 103 2.69 -3.31 -8.10
CA MET A 103 1.30 -3.47 -7.63
C MET A 103 0.90 -2.26 -6.79
N VAL A 104 0.40 -1.22 -7.44
CA VAL A 104 -0.18 -0.03 -6.78
C VAL A 104 -1.69 -0.07 -6.94
N PRO A 105 -2.47 -0.34 -5.87
CA PRO A 105 -3.91 -0.46 -5.97
C PRO A 105 -4.58 0.89 -6.25
N ALA A 106 -5.56 0.87 -7.16
CA ALA A 106 -6.54 1.91 -7.38
C ALA A 106 -7.92 1.43 -6.93
N TYR A 107 -8.71 2.29 -6.29
CA TYR A 107 -10.08 1.97 -5.87
C TYR A 107 -10.93 3.23 -5.68
N THR A 108 -12.24 3.08 -5.77
CA THR A 108 -13.22 4.13 -5.47
C THR A 108 -13.47 4.22 -3.97
N LEU A 109 -13.68 5.44 -3.47
CA LEU A 109 -13.93 5.65 -2.04
C LEU A 109 -15.27 5.01 -1.58
N PRO A 110 -15.43 4.77 -0.25
CA PRO A 110 -16.64 4.19 0.34
C PRO A 110 -17.93 4.99 0.04
N PRO A 111 -19.11 4.49 0.46
CA PRO A 111 -20.40 5.14 0.21
C PRO A 111 -20.36 6.64 0.52
N ASP A 112 -21.06 7.44 -0.31
CA ASP A 112 -21.07 8.91 -0.32
C ASP A 112 -19.86 9.59 -0.99
N ALA A 113 -18.87 8.84 -1.53
CA ALA A 113 -17.76 9.38 -2.32
C ALA A 113 -17.33 8.52 -3.52
N GLN A 114 -18.21 7.66 -4.06
CA GLN A 114 -17.88 6.65 -5.07
C GLN A 114 -17.34 7.20 -6.40
N ASN A 115 -17.59 8.49 -6.69
CA ASN A 115 -17.08 9.17 -7.88
C ASN A 115 -15.59 9.58 -7.73
N VAL A 116 -14.98 9.31 -6.58
CA VAL A 116 -13.58 9.61 -6.31
C VAL A 116 -12.80 8.31 -6.35
N THR A 117 -12.04 8.13 -7.43
CA THR A 117 -11.04 7.07 -7.56
C THR A 117 -9.70 7.57 -7.02
N ILE A 118 -9.01 6.73 -6.26
CA ILE A 118 -7.71 7.05 -5.68
C ILE A 118 -6.74 5.90 -5.90
N MET A 119 -5.45 6.22 -5.97
CA MET A 119 -4.36 5.27 -5.85
C MET A 119 -3.77 5.31 -4.44
N ARG A 120 -3.32 4.16 -3.92
CA ARG A 120 -2.70 4.07 -2.61
C ARG A 120 -1.36 3.32 -2.64
N ALA A 121 -0.27 4.06 -2.55
CA ALA A 121 1.09 3.50 -2.46
C ALA A 121 1.52 3.33 -1.00
N LEU A 122 1.55 2.08 -0.50
CA LEU A 122 2.04 1.75 0.84
C LEU A 122 3.57 1.60 0.82
N VAL A 123 4.27 2.36 1.65
CA VAL A 123 5.73 2.27 1.78
C VAL A 123 6.08 1.28 2.89
N LYS A 124 6.67 0.16 2.49
CA LYS A 124 7.06 -0.93 3.39
C LYS A 124 8.47 -0.72 3.94
N GLU A 125 8.79 -1.38 5.06
CA GLU A 125 10.15 -1.41 5.64
C GLU A 125 11.22 -1.80 4.62
N THR A 126 10.90 -2.73 3.71
CA THR A 126 11.82 -3.24 2.68
C THR A 126 12.07 -2.27 1.53
N MET A 127 11.36 -1.15 1.47
CA MET A 127 11.55 -0.15 0.42
C MET A 127 12.68 0.80 0.78
N SER A 128 13.74 0.80 -0.03
CA SER A 128 14.83 1.77 0.05
C SER A 128 14.43 3.11 -0.58
N ARG A 129 15.26 4.13 -0.40
CA ARG A 129 15.12 5.42 -1.10
C ARG A 129 15.10 5.23 -2.62
N GLU A 130 15.97 4.36 -3.15
CA GLU A 130 16.05 4.05 -4.57
C GLU A 130 14.77 3.38 -5.09
N HIS A 131 14.15 2.48 -4.32
CA HIS A 131 12.84 1.91 -4.68
C HIS A 131 11.76 3.00 -4.77
N VAL A 132 11.77 3.98 -3.87
CA VAL A 132 10.85 5.12 -3.91
C VAL A 132 11.11 5.99 -5.14
N ASP A 133 12.37 6.30 -5.44
CA ASP A 133 12.75 7.09 -6.61
C ASP A 133 12.34 6.39 -7.91
N THR A 134 12.56 5.07 -7.98
CA THR A 134 12.20 4.24 -9.13
C THR A 134 10.69 4.19 -9.31
N LEU A 135 9.92 3.96 -8.24
CA LEU A 135 8.46 3.96 -8.30
C LEU A 135 7.92 5.31 -8.81
N ALA A 136 8.44 6.43 -8.30
CA ALA A 136 8.01 7.75 -8.74
C ALA A 136 8.29 7.97 -10.24
N ARG A 137 9.48 7.62 -10.71
CA ARG A 137 9.83 7.70 -12.13
C ARG A 137 8.93 6.79 -12.99
N ASP A 138 8.69 5.56 -12.55
CA ASP A 138 7.87 4.60 -13.29
C ASP A 138 6.40 5.07 -13.37
N ILE A 139 5.89 5.75 -12.34
CA ILE A 139 4.57 6.40 -12.35
C ILE A 139 4.53 7.53 -13.39
N GLU A 140 5.56 8.38 -13.43
CA GLU A 140 5.66 9.47 -14.40
C GLU A 140 5.71 8.93 -15.85
N GLU A 141 6.51 7.89 -16.07
CA GLU A 141 6.61 7.22 -17.37
C GLU A 141 5.30 6.54 -17.78
N ALA A 142 4.60 5.89 -16.84
CA ALA A 142 3.28 5.30 -17.10
C ALA A 142 2.28 6.38 -17.55
N CYS A 143 2.25 7.53 -16.87
CA CYS A 143 1.41 8.66 -17.27
C CYS A 143 1.80 9.22 -18.65
N ALA A 144 3.09 9.30 -18.97
CA ALA A 144 3.58 9.75 -20.27
C ALA A 144 3.22 8.78 -21.41
N THR A 145 3.20 7.48 -21.15
CA THR A 145 2.76 6.46 -22.10
C THR A 145 1.26 6.53 -22.33
N LEU A 146 0.46 6.61 -21.26
CA LEU A 146 -1.00 6.73 -21.34
C LEU A 146 -1.43 8.03 -22.03
N ALA A 147 -0.71 9.14 -21.82
CA ALA A 147 -0.97 10.40 -22.53
C ALA A 147 -0.78 10.29 -24.06
N LYS A 148 0.02 9.33 -24.55
CA LYS A 148 0.21 9.10 -25.99
C LYS A 148 -0.72 8.02 -26.55
N LYS A 149 -0.99 6.97 -25.77
CA LYS A 149 -1.79 5.81 -26.18
C LYS A 149 -3.30 6.00 -25.97
N GLY A 150 -3.69 6.86 -25.03
CA GLY A 150 -5.03 6.88 -24.43
C GLY A 150 -5.16 5.84 -23.31
N GLY A 151 -6.25 5.91 -22.55
CA GLY A 151 -6.61 4.90 -21.54
C GLY A 151 -6.65 3.48 -22.11
N ALA A 152 -6.57 2.48 -21.23
CA ALA A 152 -6.61 1.09 -21.67
C ALA A 152 -7.97 0.80 -22.34
N HIS A 153 -7.97 0.06 -23.45
CA HIS A 153 -9.21 -0.40 -24.07
C HIS A 153 -10.01 -1.21 -23.03
N GLU A 154 -11.34 -1.05 -22.97
CA GLU A 154 -12.24 -1.65 -21.95
C GLU A 154 -12.00 -3.16 -21.65
N ALA A 155 -11.42 -3.91 -22.59
CA ALA A 155 -11.06 -5.33 -22.44
C ALA A 155 -9.82 -5.58 -21.53
N GLU A 156 -8.93 -4.61 -21.37
CA GLU A 156 -7.72 -4.72 -20.53
C GLU A 156 -7.99 -4.31 -19.08
N SER A 157 -8.84 -3.30 -18.84
CA SER A 157 -9.20 -2.78 -17.51
C SER A 157 -9.95 -3.81 -16.65
N GLN A 158 -10.70 -4.74 -17.26
CA GLN A 158 -11.42 -5.81 -16.55
C GLN A 158 -10.51 -6.82 -15.83
N LYS A 159 -9.23 -6.93 -16.21
CA LYS A 159 -8.29 -7.87 -15.55
C LYS A 159 -7.81 -7.39 -14.18
N VAL A 160 -7.94 -6.10 -13.88
CA VAL A 160 -7.47 -5.50 -12.62
C VAL A 160 -8.46 -5.76 -11.46
N VAL A 161 -9.73 -6.06 -11.77
CA VAL A 161 -10.83 -6.12 -10.79
C VAL A 161 -10.84 -7.41 -9.95
N THR A 162 -10.10 -8.47 -10.30
CA THR A 162 -10.20 -9.75 -9.58
C THR A 162 -9.13 -9.90 -8.48
N GLY A 163 -9.18 -9.02 -7.47
CA GLY A 163 -8.62 -9.31 -6.15
C GLY A 163 -9.76 -9.61 -5.19
N PRO A 164 -9.81 -10.76 -4.48
CA PRO A 164 -10.89 -11.03 -3.55
C PRO A 164 -10.73 -10.13 -2.32
N GLY A 165 -11.44 -9.01 -2.32
CA GLY A 165 -11.62 -8.13 -1.17
C GLY A 165 -12.86 -8.55 -0.39
N HIS A 166 -12.75 -9.63 0.37
CA HIS A 166 -13.57 -9.92 1.56
C HIS A 166 -12.67 -10.52 2.63
#